data_AF-W4L3F8-F1
#
_entry.id   AF-W4L3F8-F1
#
_cell.length_a   1.000
_cell.length_b   1.000
_cell.length_c   1.000
_cell.angle_alpha   90.00
_cell.angle_beta   90.00
_cell.angle_gamma   90.00
#
_symmetry.space_group_name_H-M   'P 1'
#
loop_
_entity.id
_entity.type
_entity.pdbx_description
1 polymer ?
#
loop_
_entity_poly.entity_id
_entity_poly.type
_entity_poly.pdbx_seq_one_letter_code
_entity_poly.pdbx_strand_id
1 'polypeptide(L)'
;LLDWEEHFAAQPETERYLNYVADKFDLRRDIQFESRVSEAHYQENSRSWNLVLEDGRRYTTRLLITAIGVLSAATMPTIPGVETFQGQSCHTHYWPKEPVCFDDKRVAVIGTGATGVQTITEVAKTAGHLTVFQRTPQWCAPLHNAKISKEEMNQIRADYADIFARCEATFGCFIHATDPRSAFEVTPEEREAFWEKLYSEPGFGIWMGNFRDILTDRKANQLISDFLASKIRQRVKDPAVAEKLIPKNHGFGTRRVPLESGYFEVYNQPNVNLVDITETPIDRITPAGIKTSDAEYEFDIIIYATGFDAITGAFDRIDLRGVEGVSLKEKWQDGPQTFLGILVDGFPNLLMVMGPHAGLGNFPRAAEYSADWVTRLVAFAHDRGLTRIEATEAGSQAWTDHVLATSEGLLFTEVDSWMTGINRNVEGKQVRRIMRYSGGHPAFRERCEAVAADAYRELSLA
;
A
#
# COMPACT_ATOMS: atom_id res chain seq x y z
N LEU A 1 -21.62 4.69 -17.82
CA LEU A 1 -20.78 4.16 -16.72
C LEU A 1 -20.60 2.69 -16.98
N LEU A 2 -19.36 2.20 -16.88
CA LEU A 2 -19.07 0.77 -16.99
C LEU A 2 -19.74 0.04 -15.82
N ASP A 3 -20.32 -1.14 -16.09
CA ASP A 3 -20.76 -2.06 -15.05
C ASP A 3 -19.53 -2.81 -14.50
N TRP A 4 -19.52 -3.04 -13.19
CA TRP A 4 -18.54 -3.90 -12.54
C TRP A 4 -19.05 -5.35 -12.55
N GLU A 5 -18.17 -6.30 -12.84
CA GLU A 5 -18.53 -7.73 -12.89
C GLU A 5 -18.57 -8.36 -11.48
N GLU A 6 -17.76 -7.85 -10.54
CA GLU A 6 -17.59 -8.38 -9.19
C GLU A 6 -17.48 -7.27 -8.13
N HIS A 7 -17.83 -7.57 -6.87
CA HIS A 7 -17.72 -6.61 -5.76
C HIS A 7 -16.28 -6.13 -5.51
N PHE A 8 -15.30 -6.99 -5.80
CA PHE A 8 -13.88 -6.66 -5.77
C PHE A 8 -13.28 -6.93 -7.16
N ALA A 9 -13.29 -5.91 -8.00
CA ALA A 9 -12.85 -6.00 -9.39
C ALA A 9 -11.40 -6.47 -9.52
N ALA A 10 -11.16 -7.38 -10.48
CA ALA A 10 -9.83 -7.83 -10.83
C ALA A 10 -9.00 -6.71 -11.52
N GLN A 11 -7.68 -6.92 -11.61
CA GLN A 11 -6.78 -5.96 -12.25
C GLN A 11 -7.18 -5.60 -13.69
N PRO A 12 -7.54 -6.55 -14.59
CA PRO A 12 -7.90 -6.20 -15.96
C PRO A 12 -9.12 -5.29 -16.07
N GLU A 13 -10.11 -5.50 -15.19
CA GLU A 13 -11.32 -4.67 -15.14
C GLU A 13 -11.01 -3.27 -14.58
N THR A 14 -10.15 -3.19 -13.56
CA THR A 14 -9.68 -1.91 -13.02
C THR A 14 -8.89 -1.11 -14.08
N GLU A 15 -8.02 -1.78 -14.85
CA GLU A 15 -7.27 -1.18 -15.95
C GLU A 15 -8.21 -0.70 -17.07
N ARG A 16 -9.23 -1.49 -17.42
CA ARG A 16 -10.28 -1.12 -18.37
C ARG A 16 -11.02 0.14 -17.93
N TYR A 17 -11.37 0.23 -16.65
CA TYR A 17 -12.01 1.42 -16.07
C TYR A 17 -11.11 2.67 -16.20
N LEU A 18 -9.82 2.57 -15.84
CA LEU A 18 -8.88 3.68 -15.94
C LEU A 18 -8.66 4.12 -17.39
N ASN A 19 -8.57 3.17 -18.33
CA ASN A 19 -8.48 3.48 -19.76
C ASN A 19 -9.73 4.22 -20.25
N TYR A 20 -10.92 3.78 -19.86
CA TYR A 20 -12.18 4.46 -20.16
C TYR A 20 -12.22 5.88 -19.60
N VAL A 21 -11.75 6.10 -18.36
CA VAL A 21 -11.66 7.45 -17.77
C VAL A 21 -10.73 8.34 -18.60
N ALA A 22 -9.55 7.84 -18.97
CA ALA A 22 -8.62 8.58 -19.80
C ALA A 22 -9.17 8.92 -21.20
N ASP A 23 -10.00 8.05 -21.79
CA ASP A 23 -10.66 8.31 -23.09
C ASP A 23 -11.80 9.30 -22.93
N LYS A 24 -12.65 9.10 -21.93
CA LYS A 24 -13.84 9.93 -21.67
C LYS A 24 -13.47 11.41 -21.47
N PHE A 25 -12.34 11.67 -20.83
CA PHE A 25 -11.87 13.03 -20.52
C PHE A 25 -10.74 13.50 -21.45
N ASP A 26 -10.44 12.77 -22.53
CA ASP A 26 -9.39 13.11 -23.50
C ASP A 26 -8.02 13.41 -22.86
N LEU A 27 -7.66 12.64 -21.81
CA LEU A 27 -6.45 12.90 -21.02
C LEU A 27 -5.17 12.46 -21.73
N ARG A 28 -5.25 11.49 -22.65
CA ARG A 28 -4.07 10.89 -23.30
C ARG A 28 -3.25 11.89 -24.10
N ARG A 29 -3.88 12.93 -24.65
CA ARG A 29 -3.18 13.97 -25.42
C ARG A 29 -2.15 14.75 -24.59
N ASP A 30 -2.37 14.80 -23.27
CA ASP A 30 -1.56 15.52 -22.30
C ASP A 30 -0.63 14.57 -21.50
N ILE A 31 -0.57 13.29 -21.88
CA ILE A 31 0.26 12.26 -21.23
C ILE A 31 1.33 11.77 -22.20
N GLN A 32 2.59 11.82 -21.76
CA GLN A 32 3.69 11.19 -22.45
C GLN A 32 4.05 9.86 -21.76
N PHE A 33 3.69 8.74 -22.39
CA PHE A 33 4.09 7.40 -21.92
C PHE A 33 5.57 7.12 -22.22
N GLU A 34 6.10 6.03 -21.67
CA GLU A 34 7.50 5.59 -21.88
C GLU A 34 8.54 6.71 -21.60
N SER A 35 8.22 7.56 -20.62
CA SER A 35 8.94 8.81 -20.37
C SER A 35 9.20 8.94 -18.88
N ARG A 36 10.25 8.27 -18.40
CA ARG A 36 10.60 8.28 -16.99
C ARG A 36 11.46 9.48 -16.65
N VAL A 37 11.04 10.27 -15.66
CA VAL A 37 11.83 11.37 -15.10
C VAL A 37 12.95 10.78 -14.23
N SER A 38 14.20 11.13 -14.53
CA SER A 38 15.39 10.73 -13.76
C SER A 38 15.90 11.85 -12.86
N GLU A 39 15.75 13.11 -13.28
CA GLU A 39 16.22 14.28 -12.52
C GLU A 39 15.12 15.35 -12.48
N ALA A 40 14.99 16.03 -11.34
CA ALA A 40 14.13 17.19 -11.18
C ALA A 40 14.83 18.20 -10.28
N HIS A 41 15.30 19.31 -10.85
CA HIS A 41 16.09 20.31 -10.13
C HIS A 41 15.40 21.67 -10.16
N TYR A 42 15.11 22.21 -8.98
CA TYR A 42 14.53 23.54 -8.85
C TYR A 42 15.54 24.63 -9.23
N GLN A 43 15.06 25.65 -9.94
CA GLN A 43 15.83 26.79 -10.42
C GLN A 43 15.30 28.07 -9.75
N GLU A 44 16.08 28.62 -8.82
CA GLU A 44 15.67 29.79 -8.02
C GLU A 44 15.39 31.03 -8.90
N ASN A 45 16.27 31.29 -9.88
CA ASN A 45 16.20 32.49 -10.73
C ASN A 45 14.92 32.56 -11.58
N SER A 46 14.44 31.41 -12.08
CA SER A 46 13.23 31.32 -12.89
C SER A 46 12.00 30.87 -12.10
N ARG A 47 12.19 30.49 -10.83
CA ARG A 47 11.19 29.85 -9.95
C ARG A 47 10.49 28.68 -10.65
N SER A 48 11.27 27.77 -11.25
CA SER A 48 10.79 26.67 -12.09
C SER A 48 11.60 25.40 -11.85
N TRP A 49 11.07 24.25 -12.25
CA TRP A 49 11.75 22.96 -12.25
C TRP A 49 12.36 22.68 -13.62
N ASN A 50 13.62 22.23 -13.63
CA ASN A 50 14.26 21.59 -14.78
C ASN A 50 14.15 20.07 -14.62
N LEU A 51 13.55 19.40 -15.59
CA LEU A 51 13.32 17.95 -15.59
C LEU A 51 14.20 17.30 -16.65
N VAL A 52 14.79 16.16 -16.31
CA VAL A 52 15.53 15.31 -17.25
C VAL A 52 14.87 13.93 -17.26
N LEU A 53 14.62 13.38 -18.45
CA LEU A 53 14.16 12.01 -18.61
C LEU A 53 15.35 11.05 -18.73
N GLU A 54 15.12 9.75 -18.48
CA GLU A 54 16.15 8.70 -18.62
C GLU A 54 16.76 8.64 -20.04
N ASP A 55 16.04 9.08 -21.07
CA ASP A 55 16.53 9.17 -22.46
C ASP A 55 17.25 10.49 -22.80
N GLY A 56 17.43 11.37 -21.80
CA GLY A 56 18.14 12.64 -21.93
C GLY A 56 17.30 13.83 -22.39
N ARG A 57 16.01 13.66 -22.73
CA ARG A 57 15.11 14.78 -23.04
C ARG A 57 14.94 15.68 -21.81
N ARG A 58 14.80 16.99 -22.05
CA ARG A 58 14.73 18.02 -21.01
C ARG A 58 13.45 18.83 -21.12
N TYR A 59 12.86 19.15 -19.98
CA TYR A 59 11.64 19.96 -19.87
C TYR A 59 11.81 21.01 -18.77
N THR A 60 11.07 22.11 -18.89
CA THR A 60 10.97 23.10 -17.82
C THR A 60 9.50 23.29 -17.46
N THR A 61 9.18 23.33 -16.18
CA THR A 61 7.82 23.59 -15.70
C THR A 61 7.83 24.52 -14.49
N ARG A 62 6.78 25.34 -14.33
CA ARG A 62 6.60 26.14 -13.12
C ARG A 62 6.31 25.26 -11.91
N LEU A 63 5.38 24.32 -12.09
CA LEU A 63 4.84 23.43 -11.07
C LEU A 63 5.21 21.98 -11.39
N LEU A 64 5.65 21.25 -10.37
CA LEU A 64 5.90 19.83 -10.42
C LEU A 64 4.90 19.13 -9.50
N ILE A 65 3.93 18.42 -10.08
CA ILE A 65 2.93 17.68 -9.31
C ILE A 65 3.28 16.19 -9.39
N THR A 66 3.64 15.57 -8.28
CA THR A 66 4.01 14.15 -8.24
C THR A 66 2.81 13.30 -7.85
N ALA A 67 2.41 12.39 -8.74
CA ALA A 67 1.44 11.32 -8.49
C ALA A 67 2.10 9.94 -8.72
N ILE A 68 3.29 9.77 -8.13
CA ILE A 68 4.22 8.66 -8.46
C ILE A 68 3.97 7.35 -7.69
N GLY A 69 2.95 7.33 -6.83
CA GLY A 69 2.40 6.13 -6.19
C GLY A 69 3.17 5.65 -4.96
N VAL A 70 2.42 5.31 -3.90
CA VAL A 70 2.96 4.83 -2.61
C VAL A 70 3.59 3.43 -2.70
N LEU A 71 3.17 2.61 -3.68
CA LEU A 71 3.61 1.23 -3.88
C LEU A 71 3.97 0.97 -5.36
N SER A 72 4.86 1.79 -5.92
CA SER A 72 5.30 1.71 -7.32
C SER A 72 6.79 1.32 -7.46
N ALA A 73 7.59 1.51 -6.42
CA ALA A 73 9.02 1.21 -6.44
C ALA A 73 9.31 -0.25 -6.06
N ALA A 74 9.10 -1.19 -7.00
CA ALA A 74 9.31 -2.62 -6.74
C ALA A 74 10.74 -2.96 -6.29
N THR A 75 10.88 -3.85 -5.32
CA THR A 75 12.18 -4.24 -4.73
C THR A 75 12.42 -5.74 -4.86
N MET A 76 13.45 -6.09 -5.63
CA MET A 76 13.99 -7.45 -5.66
C MET A 76 14.58 -7.83 -4.30
N PRO A 77 14.54 -9.11 -3.90
CA PRO A 77 15.18 -9.54 -2.68
C PRO A 77 16.71 -9.45 -2.79
N THR A 78 17.37 -9.06 -1.70
CA THR A 78 18.84 -9.04 -1.60
C THR A 78 19.38 -10.43 -1.24
N ILE A 79 18.91 -11.48 -1.93
CA ILE A 79 19.39 -12.85 -1.75
C ILE A 79 20.59 -13.05 -2.69
N PRO A 80 21.72 -13.60 -2.22
CA PRO A 80 22.86 -13.87 -3.08
C PRO A 80 22.47 -14.73 -4.30
N GLY A 81 22.97 -14.37 -5.48
CA GLY A 81 22.74 -15.11 -6.73
C GLY A 81 21.34 -14.95 -7.33
N VAL A 82 20.52 -13.99 -6.88
CA VAL A 82 19.16 -13.75 -7.39
C VAL A 82 19.09 -13.61 -8.92
N GLU A 83 20.16 -13.11 -9.53
CA GLU A 83 20.35 -12.94 -10.97
C GLU A 83 20.83 -14.21 -11.71
N THR A 84 21.17 -15.28 -11.00
CA THR A 84 21.83 -16.47 -11.58
C THR A 84 20.89 -17.58 -12.02
N PHE A 85 19.62 -17.52 -11.60
CA PHE A 85 18.61 -18.54 -11.93
C PHE A 85 18.39 -18.62 -13.45
N GLN A 86 18.45 -19.84 -14.00
CA GLN A 86 18.34 -20.06 -15.45
C GLN A 86 16.90 -20.32 -15.92
N GLY A 87 15.99 -20.64 -15.00
CA GLY A 87 14.57 -20.77 -15.30
C GLY A 87 13.86 -19.42 -15.42
N GLN A 88 12.54 -19.45 -15.57
CA GLN A 88 11.76 -18.22 -15.66
C GLN A 88 11.65 -17.55 -14.29
N SER A 89 12.00 -16.27 -14.16
CA SER A 89 11.79 -15.53 -12.92
C SER A 89 11.11 -14.19 -13.16
N CYS A 90 10.28 -13.77 -12.21
CA CYS A 90 9.65 -12.45 -12.26
C CYS A 90 9.33 -11.90 -10.88
N HIS A 91 9.52 -10.60 -10.70
CA HIS A 91 8.86 -9.86 -9.63
C HIS A 91 7.41 -9.60 -10.03
N THR A 92 6.47 -9.76 -9.11
CA THR A 92 5.02 -9.66 -9.41
C THR A 92 4.60 -8.30 -9.98
N HIS A 93 5.35 -7.23 -9.69
CA HIS A 93 5.15 -5.91 -10.32
C HIS A 93 5.49 -5.88 -11.82
N TYR A 94 6.46 -6.68 -12.27
CA TYR A 94 6.90 -6.78 -13.66
C TYR A 94 6.40 -8.09 -14.30
N TRP A 95 5.17 -8.49 -13.95
CA TRP A 95 4.59 -9.74 -14.45
C TRP A 95 4.57 -9.74 -15.99
N PRO A 96 4.95 -10.85 -16.66
CA PRO A 96 4.90 -10.95 -18.11
C PRO A 96 3.51 -10.62 -18.67
N LYS A 97 3.48 -9.96 -19.83
CA LYS A 97 2.21 -9.65 -20.52
C LYS A 97 1.61 -10.87 -21.22
N GLU A 98 2.47 -11.80 -21.62
CA GLU A 98 2.04 -13.09 -22.14
C GLU A 98 1.62 -14.03 -21.00
N PRO A 99 0.61 -14.89 -21.19
CA PRO A 99 0.20 -15.88 -20.20
C PRO A 99 1.36 -16.78 -19.76
N VAL A 100 1.52 -16.94 -18.45
CA VAL A 100 2.49 -17.87 -17.85
C VAL A 100 1.79 -19.20 -17.58
N CYS A 101 2.33 -20.28 -18.13
CA CYS A 101 1.82 -21.64 -17.89
C CYS A 101 2.54 -22.30 -16.71
N PHE A 102 1.78 -22.81 -15.74
CA PHE A 102 2.31 -23.51 -14.58
C PHE A 102 2.17 -25.04 -14.66
N ASP A 103 1.48 -25.56 -15.68
CA ASP A 103 1.21 -26.99 -15.83
C ASP A 103 2.50 -27.80 -15.78
N ASP A 104 2.53 -28.81 -14.92
CA ASP A 104 3.68 -29.69 -14.65
C ASP A 104 4.97 -28.97 -14.19
N LYS A 105 4.92 -27.67 -13.87
CA LYS A 105 6.07 -26.88 -13.41
C LYS A 105 6.26 -26.95 -11.90
N ARG A 106 7.53 -26.92 -11.48
CA ARG A 106 7.96 -26.64 -10.12
C ARG A 106 8.08 -25.12 -9.95
N VAL A 107 7.21 -24.54 -9.15
CA VAL A 107 7.12 -23.09 -8.94
C VAL A 107 7.50 -22.74 -7.51
N ALA A 108 8.36 -21.74 -7.35
CA ALA A 108 8.65 -21.11 -6.06
C ALA A 108 7.94 -19.76 -5.96
N VAL A 109 7.34 -19.47 -4.81
CA VAL A 109 6.91 -18.10 -4.45
C VAL A 109 7.67 -17.64 -3.22
N ILE A 110 8.37 -16.52 -3.31
CA ILE A 110 9.05 -15.88 -2.18
C ILE A 110 8.22 -14.68 -1.71
N GLY A 111 7.72 -14.76 -0.49
CA GLY A 111 6.95 -13.70 0.16
C GLY A 111 5.45 -14.02 0.26
N THR A 112 4.89 -13.71 1.43
CA THR A 112 3.49 -14.01 1.79
C THR A 112 2.73 -12.75 2.23
N GLY A 113 3.12 -11.58 1.71
CA GLY A 113 2.30 -10.36 1.79
C GLY A 113 1.04 -10.48 0.94
N ALA A 114 0.23 -9.42 0.84
CA ALA A 114 -1.03 -9.44 0.09
C ALA A 114 -0.87 -9.94 -1.36
N THR A 115 0.19 -9.52 -2.05
CA THR A 115 0.51 -10.00 -3.41
C THR A 115 0.84 -11.49 -3.42
N GLY A 116 1.64 -11.97 -2.46
CA GLY A 116 1.99 -13.38 -2.34
C GLY A 116 0.77 -14.24 -2.07
N VAL A 117 -0.09 -13.84 -1.13
CA VAL A 117 -1.35 -14.52 -0.79
C VAL A 117 -2.23 -14.76 -2.03
N GLN A 118 -2.43 -13.73 -2.86
CA GLN A 118 -3.21 -13.86 -4.10
C GLN A 118 -2.49 -14.72 -5.14
N THR A 119 -1.18 -14.50 -5.32
CA THR A 119 -0.36 -15.25 -6.30
C THR A 119 -0.34 -16.74 -5.99
N ILE A 120 -0.09 -17.11 -4.73
CA ILE A 120 -0.07 -18.50 -4.25
C ILE A 120 -1.40 -19.18 -4.54
N THR A 121 -2.51 -18.48 -4.30
CA THR A 121 -3.87 -19.01 -4.52
C THR A 121 -4.13 -19.31 -5.99
N GLU A 122 -3.66 -18.47 -6.92
CA GLU A 122 -3.81 -18.71 -8.36
C GLU A 122 -2.84 -19.77 -8.89
N VAL A 123 -1.56 -19.71 -8.50
CA VAL A 123 -0.51 -20.62 -8.98
C VAL A 123 -0.79 -22.06 -8.54
N ALA A 124 -1.28 -22.27 -7.31
CA ALA A 124 -1.54 -23.60 -6.77
C ALA A 124 -2.58 -24.40 -7.58
N LYS A 125 -3.47 -23.73 -8.32
CA LYS A 125 -4.53 -24.37 -9.10
C LYS A 125 -4.00 -25.23 -10.24
N THR A 126 -2.84 -24.88 -10.80
CA THR A 126 -2.30 -25.51 -12.02
C THR A 126 -0.84 -25.93 -11.92
N ALA A 127 -0.07 -25.40 -10.95
CA ALA A 127 1.32 -25.80 -10.77
C ALA A 127 1.46 -27.30 -10.46
N GLY A 128 2.39 -27.97 -11.16
CA GLY A 128 2.75 -29.36 -10.87
C GLY A 128 3.27 -29.53 -9.43
N HIS A 129 4.07 -28.57 -8.96
CA HIS A 129 4.43 -28.43 -7.55
C HIS A 129 4.64 -26.95 -7.20
N LEU A 130 4.14 -26.51 -6.05
CA LEU A 130 4.33 -25.16 -5.52
C LEU A 130 5.06 -25.21 -4.19
N THR A 131 6.19 -24.53 -4.08
CA THR A 131 6.88 -24.30 -2.80
C THR A 131 6.81 -22.83 -2.41
N VAL A 132 6.24 -22.56 -1.24
CA VAL A 132 6.10 -21.21 -0.68
C VAL A 132 7.21 -20.96 0.34
N PHE A 133 8.05 -19.96 0.08
CA PHE A 133 9.09 -19.52 0.99
C PHE A 133 8.58 -18.35 1.84
N GLN A 134 8.21 -18.65 3.08
CA GLN A 134 7.61 -17.71 4.02
C GLN A 134 8.60 -17.30 5.09
N ARG A 135 8.79 -15.98 5.25
CA ARG A 135 9.55 -15.40 6.38
C ARG A 135 8.68 -14.96 7.55
N THR A 136 7.50 -14.43 7.25
CA THR A 136 6.60 -13.88 8.27
C THR A 136 5.18 -14.13 7.80
N PRO A 137 4.45 -15.09 8.39
CA PRO A 137 3.03 -15.27 8.09
C PRO A 137 2.27 -13.97 8.33
N GLN A 138 1.17 -13.78 7.61
CA GLN A 138 0.29 -12.63 7.75
C GLN A 138 -1.07 -13.08 8.29
N TRP A 139 -1.69 -12.23 9.12
CA TRP A 139 -3.11 -12.37 9.42
C TRP A 139 -3.91 -12.08 8.16
N CYS A 140 -4.60 -13.10 7.63
CA CYS A 140 -5.46 -12.96 6.45
C CYS A 140 -6.91 -13.20 6.83
N ALA A 141 -7.84 -12.58 6.11
CA ALA A 141 -9.27 -12.77 6.27
C ALA A 141 -9.95 -13.02 4.91
N PRO A 142 -11.05 -13.76 4.86
CA PRO A 142 -11.71 -14.05 3.60
C PRO A 142 -12.27 -12.77 2.95
N LEU A 143 -12.06 -12.64 1.64
CA LEU A 143 -12.55 -11.50 0.85
C LEU A 143 -14.06 -11.59 0.61
N HIS A 144 -14.58 -12.82 0.49
CA HIS A 144 -15.95 -13.15 0.06
C HIS A 144 -16.38 -12.40 -1.20
N ASN A 145 -15.53 -12.41 -2.23
CA ASN A 145 -15.87 -11.81 -3.52
C ASN A 145 -17.02 -12.58 -4.18
N ALA A 146 -17.88 -11.85 -4.90
CA ALA A 146 -19.00 -12.41 -5.63
C ALA A 146 -19.28 -11.57 -6.89
N LYS A 147 -19.93 -12.20 -7.87
CA LYS A 147 -20.41 -11.54 -9.08
C LYS A 147 -21.56 -10.59 -8.74
N ILE A 148 -21.58 -9.44 -9.40
CA ILE A 148 -22.66 -8.46 -9.27
C ILE A 148 -23.71 -8.74 -10.35
N SER A 149 -24.97 -8.90 -9.97
CA SER A 149 -26.08 -8.99 -10.93
C SER A 149 -26.40 -7.63 -11.55
N LYS A 150 -27.11 -7.59 -12.69
CA LYS A 150 -27.50 -6.31 -13.30
C LYS A 150 -28.39 -5.49 -12.38
N GLU A 151 -29.32 -6.15 -11.70
CA GLU A 151 -30.23 -5.56 -10.73
C GLU A 151 -29.47 -4.96 -9.55
N GLU A 152 -28.49 -5.70 -9.02
CA GLU A 152 -27.63 -5.24 -7.94
C GLU A 152 -26.72 -4.08 -8.38
N MET A 153 -26.13 -4.13 -9.57
CA MET A 153 -25.33 -3.02 -10.09
C MET A 153 -26.17 -1.73 -10.24
N ASN A 154 -27.43 -1.87 -10.66
CA ASN A 154 -28.38 -0.74 -10.72
C ASN A 154 -28.69 -0.19 -9.33
N GLN A 155 -28.88 -1.06 -8.33
CA GLN A 155 -29.07 -0.64 -6.94
C GLN A 155 -27.84 0.07 -6.39
N ILE A 156 -26.64 -0.48 -6.59
CA ILE A 156 -25.37 0.14 -6.21
C ILE A 156 -25.25 1.55 -6.79
N ARG A 157 -25.64 1.76 -8.06
CA ARG A 157 -25.65 3.09 -8.70
C ARG A 157 -26.64 4.04 -8.06
N ALA A 158 -27.85 3.56 -7.73
CA ALA A 158 -28.85 4.36 -7.03
C ALA A 158 -28.33 4.84 -5.66
N ASP A 159 -27.52 4.01 -5.00
CA ASP A 159 -26.98 4.26 -3.66
C ASP A 159 -25.63 5.00 -3.65
N TYR A 160 -25.10 5.44 -4.81
CA TYR A 160 -23.79 6.08 -4.89
C TYR A 160 -23.64 7.31 -3.97
N ALA A 161 -24.68 8.13 -3.83
CA ALA A 161 -24.63 9.29 -2.95
C ALA A 161 -24.40 8.87 -1.49
N ASP A 162 -25.11 7.85 -1.02
CA ASP A 162 -24.99 7.32 0.34
C ASP A 162 -23.65 6.60 0.55
N ILE A 163 -23.20 5.83 -0.44
CA ILE A 163 -21.88 5.16 -0.42
C ILE A 163 -20.76 6.20 -0.30
N PHE A 164 -20.81 7.29 -1.08
CA PHE A 164 -19.80 8.34 -1.01
C PHE A 164 -19.87 9.13 0.30
N ALA A 165 -21.06 9.45 0.79
CA ALA A 165 -21.22 10.10 2.09
C ALA A 165 -20.65 9.24 3.24
N ARG A 166 -20.88 7.92 3.20
CA ARG A 166 -20.28 6.98 4.17
C ARG A 166 -18.76 6.95 4.06
N CYS A 167 -18.21 6.80 2.85
CA CYS A 167 -16.76 6.83 2.65
C CYS A 167 -16.16 8.17 3.09
N GLU A 168 -16.88 9.28 2.92
CA GLU A 168 -16.42 10.57 3.43
C GLU A 168 -16.37 10.58 4.95
N ALA A 169 -17.41 10.09 5.63
CA ALA A 169 -17.51 10.13 7.10
C ALA A 169 -16.55 9.19 7.85
N THR A 170 -15.98 8.16 7.20
CA THR A 170 -15.20 7.12 7.91
C THR A 170 -13.70 7.38 7.94
N PHE A 171 -13.04 6.82 8.97
CA PHE A 171 -11.61 6.96 9.21
C PHE A 171 -10.72 6.64 7.99
N GLY A 172 -11.01 5.54 7.29
CA GLY A 172 -10.18 5.02 6.19
C GLY A 172 -10.75 5.21 4.79
N CYS A 173 -11.81 6.01 4.62
CA CYS A 173 -12.53 6.17 3.36
C CYS A 173 -13.18 4.89 2.79
N PHE A 174 -13.47 3.92 3.65
CA PHE A 174 -14.23 2.70 3.31
C PHE A 174 -15.67 2.83 3.79
N ILE A 175 -16.57 1.98 3.30
CA ILE A 175 -17.95 1.93 3.78
C ILE A 175 -18.09 1.43 5.23
N HIS A 176 -17.03 0.85 5.80
CA HIS A 176 -17.01 0.31 7.16
C HIS A 176 -16.59 1.39 8.17
N ALA A 177 -17.34 1.49 9.26
CA ALA A 177 -17.05 2.37 10.39
C ALA A 177 -16.69 1.54 11.62
N THR A 178 -15.70 2.02 12.38
CA THR A 178 -15.28 1.40 13.64
C THR A 178 -16.45 1.32 14.62
N ASP A 179 -16.61 0.17 15.26
CA ASP A 179 -17.63 0.00 16.31
C ASP A 179 -17.21 0.84 17.53
N PRO A 180 -18.08 1.72 18.04
CA PRO A 180 -17.74 2.61 19.15
C PRO A 180 -17.55 1.90 20.48
N ARG A 181 -17.99 0.63 20.61
CA ARG A 181 -17.81 -0.17 21.81
C ARG A 181 -16.37 -0.67 21.94
N SER A 182 -15.95 -0.95 23.16
CA SER A 182 -14.73 -1.70 23.47
C SER A 182 -14.99 -3.21 23.42
N ALA A 183 -13.97 -3.98 23.05
CA ALA A 183 -13.98 -5.44 23.14
C ALA A 183 -14.18 -5.99 24.57
N PHE A 184 -14.07 -5.14 25.59
CA PHE A 184 -14.29 -5.46 27.02
C PHE A 184 -15.65 -5.01 27.56
N GLU A 185 -16.44 -4.27 26.78
CA GLU A 185 -17.79 -3.82 27.16
C GLU A 185 -18.87 -4.87 26.82
N VAL A 186 -18.49 -5.95 26.14
CA VAL A 186 -19.37 -7.04 25.69
C VAL A 186 -18.93 -8.36 26.32
N THR A 187 -19.84 -9.34 26.40
CA THR A 187 -19.47 -10.68 26.89
C THR A 187 -18.56 -11.41 25.89
N PRO A 188 -17.79 -12.44 26.33
CA PRO A 188 -17.00 -13.27 25.41
C PRO A 188 -17.84 -13.84 24.25
N GLU A 189 -19.06 -14.28 24.52
CA GLU A 189 -19.98 -14.87 23.53
C GLU A 189 -20.47 -13.82 22.52
N GLU A 190 -20.84 -12.63 22.99
CA GLU A 190 -21.23 -11.51 22.13
C GLU A 190 -20.07 -11.06 21.24
N ARG A 191 -18.86 -11.03 21.79
CA ARG A 191 -17.64 -10.68 21.07
C ARG A 191 -17.32 -11.69 19.98
N GLU A 192 -17.39 -12.99 20.30
CA GLU A 192 -17.17 -14.06 19.33
C GLU A 192 -18.23 -14.02 18.22
N ALA A 193 -19.51 -13.88 18.57
CA ALA A 193 -20.59 -13.75 17.59
C ALA A 193 -20.40 -12.52 16.67
N PHE A 194 -19.93 -11.40 17.22
CA PHE A 194 -19.62 -10.21 16.42
C PHE A 194 -18.45 -10.46 15.46
N TRP A 195 -17.39 -11.12 15.90
CA TRP A 195 -16.27 -11.46 15.02
C TRP A 195 -16.62 -12.52 13.98
N GLU A 196 -17.47 -13.50 14.31
CA GLU A 196 -18.02 -14.44 13.31
C GLU A 196 -18.81 -13.72 12.23
N LYS A 197 -19.64 -12.75 12.63
CA LYS A 197 -20.35 -11.89 11.68
C LYS A 197 -19.37 -11.14 10.78
N LEU A 198 -18.42 -10.39 11.35
CA LEU A 198 -17.45 -9.64 10.55
C LEU A 198 -16.57 -10.53 9.66
N TYR A 199 -16.23 -11.75 10.12
CA TYR A 199 -15.43 -12.71 9.35
C TYR A 199 -16.20 -13.32 8.18
N SER A 200 -17.54 -13.37 8.26
CA SER A 200 -18.41 -13.87 7.20
C SER A 200 -18.89 -12.79 6.22
N GLU A 201 -18.73 -11.52 6.56
CA GLU A 201 -19.05 -10.39 5.69
C GLU A 201 -17.92 -10.09 4.68
N PRO A 202 -18.25 -9.63 3.47
CA PRO A 202 -17.25 -9.31 2.45
C PRO A 202 -16.39 -8.08 2.80
N GLY A 203 -15.13 -8.14 2.38
CA GLY A 203 -14.23 -6.99 2.40
C GLY A 203 -13.58 -6.69 3.76
N PHE A 204 -13.37 -5.41 4.04
CA PHE A 204 -12.54 -4.96 5.15
C PHE A 204 -13.29 -4.81 6.48
N GLY A 205 -14.53 -5.30 6.59
CA GLY A 205 -15.36 -5.17 7.79
C GLY A 205 -14.64 -5.65 9.05
N ILE A 206 -14.02 -6.83 9.01
CA ILE A 206 -13.29 -7.40 10.16
C ILE A 206 -12.10 -6.58 10.63
N TRP A 207 -11.52 -5.75 9.76
CA TRP A 207 -10.39 -4.88 10.12
C TRP A 207 -10.85 -3.47 10.47
N MET A 208 -11.59 -2.82 9.58
CA MET A 208 -11.97 -1.40 9.70
C MET A 208 -13.22 -1.17 10.54
N GLY A 209 -14.12 -2.17 10.59
CA GLY A 209 -15.40 -2.13 11.30
C GLY A 209 -15.38 -2.79 12.68
N ASN A 210 -14.19 -3.11 13.20
CA ASN A 210 -14.04 -3.79 14.49
C ASN A 210 -14.18 -2.81 15.68
N PHE A 211 -14.08 -3.32 16.91
CA PHE A 211 -14.10 -2.51 18.13
C PHE A 211 -12.98 -1.46 18.16
N ARG A 212 -13.26 -0.31 18.77
CA ARG A 212 -12.37 0.87 18.79
C ARG A 212 -10.98 0.63 19.37
N ASP A 213 -10.84 -0.38 20.23
CA ASP A 213 -9.64 -0.67 21.01
C ASP A 213 -8.74 -1.76 20.38
N ILE A 214 -9.16 -2.39 19.28
CA ILE A 214 -8.42 -3.49 18.65
C ILE A 214 -7.02 -3.07 18.20
N LEU A 215 -6.82 -1.82 17.78
CA LEU A 215 -5.52 -1.33 17.29
C LEU A 215 -4.76 -0.46 18.31
N THR A 216 -5.25 -0.36 19.55
CA THR A 216 -4.68 0.50 20.61
C THR A 216 -4.48 -0.23 21.93
N ASP A 217 -5.26 -1.26 22.24
CA ASP A 217 -5.11 -2.09 23.44
C ASP A 217 -4.57 -3.49 23.08
N ARG A 218 -3.43 -3.86 23.68
CA ARG A 218 -2.76 -5.14 23.41
C ARG A 218 -3.60 -6.36 23.78
N LYS A 219 -4.39 -6.27 24.86
CA LYS A 219 -5.22 -7.39 25.31
C LYS A 219 -6.42 -7.57 24.37
N ALA A 220 -7.05 -6.47 23.95
CA ALA A 220 -8.11 -6.50 22.94
C ALA A 220 -7.59 -7.10 21.62
N ASN A 221 -6.41 -6.65 21.18
CA ASN A 221 -5.76 -7.18 19.98
C ASN A 221 -5.39 -8.67 20.10
N GLN A 222 -4.93 -9.12 21.27
CA GLN A 222 -4.64 -10.53 21.50
C GLN A 222 -5.90 -11.39 21.34
N LEU A 223 -7.04 -10.95 21.89
CA LEU A 223 -8.29 -11.71 21.82
C LEU A 223 -8.77 -11.94 20.38
N ILE A 224 -8.71 -10.91 19.52
CA ILE A 224 -9.05 -11.09 18.09
C ILE A 224 -7.99 -11.94 17.37
N SER A 225 -6.71 -11.81 17.74
CA SER A 225 -5.64 -12.63 17.16
C SER A 225 -5.83 -14.10 17.48
N ASP A 226 -6.26 -14.44 18.70
CA ASP A 226 -6.60 -15.80 19.11
C ASP A 226 -7.80 -16.35 18.34
N PHE A 227 -8.84 -15.52 18.14
CA PHE A 227 -9.99 -15.87 17.31
C PHE A 227 -9.56 -16.19 15.87
N LEU A 228 -8.77 -15.33 15.22
CA LEU A 228 -8.25 -15.59 13.87
C LEU A 228 -7.32 -16.81 13.82
N ALA A 229 -6.49 -17.02 14.85
CA ALA A 229 -5.65 -18.22 14.94
C ALA A 229 -6.50 -19.50 14.99
N SER A 230 -7.64 -19.47 15.69
CA SER A 230 -8.58 -20.58 15.71
C SER A 230 -9.16 -20.83 14.30
N LYS A 231 -9.50 -19.78 13.54
CA LYS A 231 -9.95 -19.90 12.15
C LYS A 231 -8.89 -20.52 11.24
N ILE A 232 -7.61 -20.16 11.40
CA ILE A 232 -6.52 -20.76 10.61
C ILE A 232 -6.43 -22.26 10.91
N ARG A 233 -6.45 -22.67 12.19
CA ARG A 233 -6.43 -24.09 12.59
C ARG A 233 -7.62 -24.89 12.10
N GLN A 234 -8.78 -24.24 11.94
CA GLN A 234 -9.97 -24.89 11.38
C GLN A 234 -9.85 -25.12 9.87
N ARG A 235 -9.13 -24.24 9.15
CA ARG A 235 -9.03 -24.24 7.69
C ARG A 235 -7.85 -25.07 7.16
N VAL A 236 -6.78 -25.20 7.94
CA VAL A 236 -5.56 -25.96 7.59
C VAL A 236 -5.56 -27.30 8.33
N LYS A 237 -5.60 -28.41 7.57
CA LYS A 237 -5.76 -29.77 8.11
C LYS A 237 -4.53 -30.29 8.84
N ASP A 238 -3.33 -29.93 8.38
CA ASP A 238 -2.08 -30.29 9.05
C ASP A 238 -1.79 -29.28 10.19
N PRO A 239 -1.77 -29.73 11.47
CA PRO A 239 -1.54 -28.84 12.60
C PRO A 239 -0.17 -28.14 12.58
N ALA A 240 0.87 -28.80 12.06
CA ALA A 240 2.22 -28.22 11.99
C ALA A 240 2.27 -27.09 10.96
N VAL A 241 1.61 -27.28 9.81
CA VAL A 241 1.48 -26.23 8.78
C VAL A 241 0.61 -25.08 9.29
N ALA A 242 -0.49 -25.38 9.99
CA ALA A 242 -1.36 -24.36 10.58
C ALA A 242 -0.59 -23.44 11.54
N GLU A 243 0.24 -23.99 12.43
CA GLU A 243 1.04 -23.19 13.37
C GLU A 243 2.08 -22.31 12.68
N LYS A 244 2.69 -22.78 11.58
CA LYS A 244 3.60 -21.97 10.76
C LYS A 244 2.90 -20.83 10.03
N LEU A 245 1.59 -20.93 9.80
CA LEU A 245 0.78 -19.88 9.16
C LEU A 245 0.21 -18.86 10.16
N ILE A 246 0.34 -19.09 11.47
CA ILE A 246 -0.13 -18.16 12.52
C ILE A 246 0.98 -17.17 12.89
N PRO A 247 0.79 -15.85 12.71
CA PRO A 247 1.76 -14.85 13.12
C PRO A 247 2.10 -14.87 14.61
N LYS A 248 3.40 -14.80 14.91
CA LYS A 248 3.93 -14.78 16.29
C LYS A 248 4.61 -13.45 16.66
N ASN A 249 4.92 -12.61 15.68
CA ASN A 249 5.68 -11.36 15.88
C ASN A 249 4.82 -10.08 15.79
N HIS A 250 3.53 -10.20 15.50
CA HIS A 250 2.59 -9.09 15.45
C HIS A 250 1.15 -9.59 15.59
N GLY A 251 0.27 -8.75 16.14
CA GLY A 251 -1.15 -9.09 16.29
C GLY A 251 -2.02 -8.63 15.11
N PHE A 252 -3.29 -9.05 15.10
CA PHE A 252 -4.22 -8.81 14.00
C PHE A 252 -4.34 -7.32 13.66
N GLY A 253 -4.36 -6.97 12.37
CA GLY A 253 -4.58 -5.60 11.91
C GLY A 253 -3.45 -4.59 12.17
N THR A 254 -2.35 -5.00 12.82
CA THR A 254 -1.15 -4.17 13.02
C THR A 254 -0.29 -4.07 11.75
N ARG A 255 -0.50 -4.98 10.80
CA ARG A 255 -0.10 -4.84 9.39
C ARG A 255 -1.36 -4.72 8.52
N ARG A 256 -1.22 -4.26 7.27
CA ARG A 256 -2.34 -4.27 6.32
C ARG A 256 -2.79 -5.72 6.12
N VAL A 257 -4.03 -6.02 6.49
CA VAL A 257 -4.63 -7.36 6.41
C VAL A 257 -4.81 -7.76 4.94
N PRO A 258 -4.14 -8.80 4.43
CA PRO A 258 -4.50 -9.40 3.16
C PRO A 258 -5.89 -10.00 3.23
N LEU A 259 -6.71 -9.69 2.24
CA LEU A 259 -7.96 -10.41 2.02
C LEU A 259 -7.74 -11.51 0.98
N GLU A 260 -8.31 -12.68 1.21
CA GLU A 260 -7.98 -13.89 0.47
C GLU A 260 -9.20 -14.68 -0.01
N SER A 261 -8.98 -15.55 -0.99
CA SER A 261 -10.01 -16.41 -1.58
C SER A 261 -9.53 -17.86 -1.63
N GLY A 262 -9.31 -18.46 -0.45
CA GLY A 262 -8.89 -19.85 -0.30
C GLY A 262 -7.40 -20.03 -0.01
N TYR A 263 -6.71 -19.00 0.48
CA TYR A 263 -5.26 -19.01 0.73
C TYR A 263 -4.84 -20.06 1.75
N PHE A 264 -5.60 -20.22 2.84
CA PHE A 264 -5.27 -21.23 3.85
C PHE A 264 -5.56 -22.65 3.33
N GLU A 265 -6.63 -22.84 2.57
CA GLU A 265 -6.99 -24.12 1.97
C GLU A 265 -5.98 -24.61 0.93
N VAL A 266 -5.24 -23.71 0.29
CA VAL A 266 -4.14 -24.06 -0.64
C VAL A 266 -3.13 -25.00 0.02
N TYR A 267 -2.84 -24.83 1.31
CA TYR A 267 -1.90 -25.66 2.04
C TYR A 267 -2.42 -27.06 2.39
N ASN A 268 -3.67 -27.37 2.07
CA ASN A 268 -4.21 -28.73 2.16
C ASN A 268 -4.01 -29.54 0.88
N GLN A 269 -3.50 -28.91 -0.18
CA GLN A 269 -3.29 -29.57 -1.47
C GLN A 269 -1.98 -30.37 -1.45
N PRO A 270 -1.93 -31.57 -2.05
CA PRO A 270 -0.75 -32.43 -2.01
C PRO A 270 0.44 -31.89 -2.82
N ASN A 271 0.21 -30.96 -3.75
CA ASN A 271 1.23 -30.32 -4.58
C ASN A 271 1.82 -29.05 -3.95
N VAL A 272 1.43 -28.68 -2.72
CA VAL A 272 1.87 -27.44 -2.07
C VAL A 272 2.73 -27.75 -0.85
N ASN A 273 3.91 -27.13 -0.79
CA ASN A 273 4.81 -27.19 0.35
C ASN A 273 5.07 -25.79 0.93
N LEU A 274 5.08 -25.68 2.26
CA LEU A 274 5.43 -24.46 2.98
C LEU A 274 6.83 -24.59 3.61
N VAL A 275 7.73 -23.69 3.23
CA VAL A 275 9.07 -23.58 3.81
C VAL A 275 9.12 -22.33 4.70
N ASP A 276 9.36 -22.54 5.99
CA ASP A 276 9.63 -21.46 6.94
C ASP A 276 11.12 -21.11 6.86
N ILE A 277 11.42 -19.94 6.29
CA ILE A 277 12.80 -19.49 6.10
C ILE A 277 13.39 -18.80 7.33
N THR A 278 12.66 -18.77 8.45
CA THR A 278 13.23 -18.41 9.75
C THR A 278 13.83 -19.64 10.45
N GLU A 279 13.31 -20.83 10.17
CA GLU A 279 13.87 -22.12 10.59
C GLU A 279 14.97 -22.60 9.63
N THR A 280 14.72 -22.43 8.32
CA THR A 280 15.63 -22.87 7.25
C THR A 280 15.95 -21.71 6.28
N PRO A 281 16.82 -20.77 6.67
CA PRO A 281 17.12 -19.58 5.87
C PRO A 281 17.57 -19.90 4.44
N ILE A 282 17.20 -19.03 3.49
CA ILE A 282 17.71 -19.09 2.12
C ILE A 282 19.17 -18.60 2.14
N ASP A 283 20.10 -19.45 1.70
CA ASP A 283 21.52 -19.12 1.56
C ASP A 283 21.78 -18.33 0.28
N ARG A 284 21.22 -18.82 -0.85
CA ARG A 284 21.36 -18.23 -2.17
C ARG A 284 20.34 -18.79 -3.16
N ILE A 285 20.10 -18.04 -4.22
CA ILE A 285 19.52 -18.56 -5.45
C ILE A 285 20.66 -19.22 -6.25
N THR A 286 20.39 -20.37 -6.85
CA THR A 286 21.33 -21.13 -7.69
C THR A 286 20.83 -21.16 -9.13
N PRO A 287 21.66 -21.57 -10.11
CA PRO A 287 21.21 -21.69 -11.50
C PRO A 287 19.97 -22.58 -11.67
N ALA A 288 19.79 -23.59 -10.82
CA ALA A 288 18.69 -24.55 -10.88
C ALA A 288 17.53 -24.24 -9.91
N GLY A 289 17.71 -23.37 -8.91
CA GLY A 289 16.63 -23.05 -7.97
C GLY A 289 17.07 -22.30 -6.72
N ILE A 290 16.68 -22.79 -5.54
CA ILE A 290 16.86 -22.10 -4.26
C ILE A 290 17.54 -23.04 -3.27
N LYS A 291 18.68 -22.60 -2.72
CA LYS A 291 19.36 -23.30 -1.63
C LYS A 291 19.01 -22.67 -0.29
N THR A 292 18.48 -23.49 0.62
CA THR A 292 18.34 -23.16 2.04
C THR A 292 19.45 -23.81 2.86
N SER A 293 19.51 -23.49 4.14
CA SER A 293 20.42 -24.12 5.10
C SER A 293 20.19 -25.62 5.29
N ASP A 294 19.05 -26.15 4.86
CA ASP A 294 18.65 -27.55 5.03
C ASP A 294 18.68 -28.33 3.71
N ALA A 295 18.22 -27.73 2.61
CA ALA A 295 18.08 -28.42 1.33
C ALA A 295 18.31 -27.48 0.13
N GLU A 296 18.49 -28.07 -1.05
CA GLU A 296 18.45 -27.36 -2.32
C GLU A 296 17.23 -27.82 -3.10
N TYR A 297 16.42 -26.85 -3.53
CA TYR A 297 15.18 -27.05 -4.24
C TYR A 297 15.37 -26.59 -5.68
N GLU A 298 15.04 -27.45 -6.64
CA GLU A 298 15.06 -27.09 -8.05
C GLU A 298 13.70 -26.58 -8.50
N PHE A 299 13.71 -25.54 -9.34
CA PHE A 299 12.50 -24.91 -9.84
C PHE A 299 12.59 -24.61 -11.34
N ASP A 300 11.44 -24.58 -11.99
CA ASP A 300 11.30 -24.07 -13.36
C ASP A 300 10.97 -22.58 -13.35
N ILE A 301 10.24 -22.13 -12.30
CA ILE A 301 9.77 -20.75 -12.15
C ILE A 301 10.00 -20.24 -10.73
N ILE A 302 10.56 -19.03 -10.59
CA ILE A 302 10.64 -18.31 -9.31
C ILE A 302 9.87 -17.00 -9.38
N ILE A 303 8.89 -16.82 -8.49
CA ILE A 303 8.07 -15.63 -8.38
C ILE A 303 8.48 -14.85 -7.12
N TYR A 304 8.88 -13.60 -7.30
CA TYR A 304 9.22 -12.69 -6.21
C TYR A 304 8.01 -11.81 -5.86
N ALA A 305 7.33 -12.16 -4.78
CA ALA A 305 6.28 -11.35 -4.15
C ALA A 305 6.87 -10.53 -2.98
N THR A 306 8.00 -9.88 -3.23
CA THR A 306 8.88 -9.27 -2.21
C THR A 306 8.59 -7.80 -1.94
N GLY A 307 7.60 -7.23 -2.63
CA GLY A 307 7.02 -5.92 -2.32
C GLY A 307 7.78 -4.74 -2.91
N PHE A 308 7.73 -3.62 -2.20
CA PHE A 308 8.12 -2.30 -2.72
C PHE A 308 8.90 -1.51 -1.67
N ASP A 309 9.75 -0.61 -2.12
CA ASP A 309 10.21 0.52 -1.30
C ASP A 309 9.05 1.53 -1.19
N ALA A 310 8.29 1.41 -0.11
CA ALA A 310 7.00 2.08 0.01
C ALA A 310 7.14 3.56 0.40
N ILE A 311 6.17 4.37 -0.02
CA ILE A 311 5.98 5.78 0.32
C ILE A 311 7.05 6.70 -0.27
N THR A 312 8.32 6.58 0.13
CA THR A 312 9.40 7.44 -0.38
C THR A 312 10.17 6.83 -1.53
N GLY A 313 10.12 5.51 -1.73
CA GLY A 313 10.97 4.83 -2.72
C GLY A 313 10.80 5.30 -4.16
N ALA A 314 9.60 5.77 -4.54
CA ALA A 314 9.38 6.38 -5.85
C ALA A 314 10.08 7.75 -5.99
N PHE A 315 10.15 8.52 -4.91
CA PHE A 315 10.90 9.78 -4.85
C PHE A 315 12.40 9.51 -4.85
N ASP A 316 12.87 8.51 -4.10
CA ASP A 316 14.28 8.13 -3.96
C ASP A 316 14.92 7.65 -5.29
N ARG A 317 14.10 7.37 -6.32
CA ARG A 317 14.51 7.00 -7.69
C ARG A 317 14.70 8.19 -8.63
N ILE A 318 14.33 9.40 -8.21
CA ILE A 318 14.51 10.64 -8.95
C ILE A 318 15.59 11.43 -8.22
N ASP A 319 16.58 11.97 -8.94
CA ASP A 319 17.49 12.98 -8.39
C ASP A 319 16.71 14.30 -8.23
N LEU A 320 15.93 14.37 -7.15
CA LEU A 320 15.02 15.47 -6.84
C LEU A 320 15.73 16.47 -5.93
N ARG A 321 16.03 17.66 -6.46
CA ARG A 321 16.78 18.71 -5.79
C ARG A 321 15.99 20.01 -5.67
N GLY A 322 15.89 20.51 -4.45
CA GLY A 322 15.20 21.76 -4.11
C GLY A 322 16.10 22.99 -4.21
N VAL A 323 15.81 23.99 -3.39
CA VAL A 323 16.61 25.21 -3.24
C VAL A 323 18.06 24.86 -2.88
N GLU A 324 19.01 25.60 -3.44
CA GLU A 324 20.47 25.39 -3.25
C GLU A 324 20.97 23.97 -3.62
N GLY A 325 20.19 23.21 -4.39
CA GLY A 325 20.56 21.86 -4.83
C GLY A 325 20.43 20.77 -3.76
N VAL A 326 19.74 21.07 -2.64
CA VAL A 326 19.49 20.12 -1.55
C VAL A 326 18.68 18.92 -2.06
N SER A 327 19.18 17.70 -1.80
CA SER A 327 18.51 16.46 -2.19
C SER A 327 17.32 16.15 -1.27
N LEU A 328 16.17 15.79 -1.86
CA LEU A 328 15.00 15.36 -1.09
C LEU A 328 15.29 14.09 -0.30
N LYS A 329 16.03 13.16 -0.91
CA LYS A 329 16.43 11.89 -0.29
C LYS A 329 17.28 12.14 0.97
N GLU A 330 18.20 13.10 0.91
CA GLU A 330 19.02 13.48 2.06
C GLU A 330 18.18 14.18 3.13
N LYS A 331 17.28 15.11 2.75
CA LYS A 331 16.36 15.78 3.69
C LYS A 331 15.47 14.79 4.44
N TRP A 332 15.07 13.70 3.80
CA TRP A 332 14.18 12.68 4.38
C TRP A 332 14.91 11.46 4.97
N GLN A 333 16.25 11.49 5.11
CA GLN A 333 17.01 10.35 5.65
C GLN A 333 16.55 9.92 7.06
N ASP A 334 16.12 10.88 7.88
CA ASP A 334 15.62 10.64 9.24
C ASP A 334 14.10 10.47 9.32
N GLY A 335 13.43 10.49 8.17
CA GLY A 335 11.98 10.42 8.03
C GLY A 335 11.44 11.60 7.22
N PRO A 336 10.27 11.44 6.58
CA PRO A 336 9.66 12.53 5.85
C PRO A 336 9.31 13.68 6.79
N GLN A 337 9.43 14.90 6.28
CA GLN A 337 8.91 16.13 6.87
C GLN A 337 8.13 16.85 5.78
N THR A 338 6.85 17.13 6.02
CA THR A 338 5.94 17.65 5.00
C THR A 338 4.97 18.65 5.63
N PHE A 339 4.33 19.44 4.79
CA PHE A 339 3.13 20.19 5.15
C PHE A 339 1.91 19.51 4.53
N LEU A 340 1.01 19.01 5.39
CA LEU A 340 -0.20 18.25 5.03
C LEU A 340 0.05 16.99 4.18
N GLY A 341 1.29 16.52 4.07
CA GLY A 341 1.68 15.49 3.10
C GLY A 341 1.55 15.91 1.63
N ILE A 342 1.46 17.22 1.36
CA ILE A 342 1.28 17.81 0.02
C ILE A 342 2.50 18.62 -0.39
N LEU A 343 3.08 19.40 0.52
CA LEU A 343 4.21 20.29 0.23
C LEU A 343 5.43 19.90 1.08
N VAL A 344 6.61 20.35 0.65
CA VAL A 344 7.87 20.16 1.37
C VAL A 344 8.61 21.48 1.43
N ASP A 345 9.03 21.88 2.63
CA ASP A 345 9.88 23.05 2.84
C ASP A 345 11.22 22.91 2.09
N GLY A 346 11.65 23.97 1.39
CA GLY A 346 12.84 23.97 0.54
C GLY A 346 12.64 23.36 -0.85
N PHE A 347 11.42 22.93 -1.20
CA PHE A 347 11.06 22.40 -2.51
C PHE A 347 9.87 23.20 -3.10
N PRO A 348 10.07 24.46 -3.51
CA PRO A 348 9.00 25.30 -4.00
C PRO A 348 8.36 24.71 -5.25
N ASN A 349 7.05 24.90 -5.38
CA ASN A 349 6.25 24.44 -6.51
C ASN A 349 6.25 22.91 -6.73
N LEU A 350 6.81 22.11 -5.81
CA LEU A 350 6.60 20.67 -5.74
C LEU A 350 5.34 20.40 -4.93
N LEU A 351 4.32 19.80 -5.54
CA LEU A 351 3.10 19.36 -4.86
C LEU A 351 2.93 17.85 -5.01
N MET A 352 2.63 17.17 -3.92
CA MET A 352 2.49 15.72 -3.86
C MET A 352 1.02 15.34 -3.75
N VAL A 353 0.55 14.51 -4.69
CA VAL A 353 -0.73 13.81 -4.54
C VAL A 353 -0.44 12.50 -3.82
N MET A 354 -1.04 12.32 -2.64
CA MET A 354 -0.78 11.16 -1.77
C MET A 354 0.70 11.02 -1.34
N GLY A 355 1.32 12.13 -0.93
CA GLY A 355 2.69 12.13 -0.40
C GLY A 355 2.82 11.47 0.97
N PRO A 356 4.05 11.38 1.52
CA PRO A 356 4.27 10.96 2.90
C PRO A 356 3.47 11.85 3.87
N HIS A 357 3.08 11.32 5.04
CA HIS A 357 2.22 12.01 6.00
C HIS A 357 0.82 12.43 5.51
N ALA A 358 0.40 12.06 4.29
CA ALA A 358 -1.00 12.14 3.93
C ALA A 358 -1.81 11.01 4.60
N GLY A 359 -3.13 11.17 4.65
CA GLY A 359 -4.03 10.10 5.10
C GLY A 359 -4.03 8.92 4.13
N LEU A 360 -3.65 7.72 4.59
CA LEU A 360 -3.77 6.48 3.79
C LEU A 360 -5.09 5.75 4.12
N GLY A 361 -5.69 5.11 3.12
CA GLY A 361 -6.96 4.39 3.24
C GLY A 361 -7.40 3.83 1.89
N ASN A 362 -8.69 3.98 1.57
CA ASN A 362 -9.21 3.75 0.23
C ASN A 362 -8.60 4.76 -0.74
N PHE A 363 -7.60 4.31 -1.52
CA PHE A 363 -6.72 5.18 -2.30
C PHE A 363 -7.44 6.09 -3.31
N PRO A 364 -8.39 5.63 -4.13
CA PRO A 364 -9.12 6.51 -5.03
C PRO A 364 -9.80 7.69 -4.32
N ARG A 365 -10.48 7.45 -3.19
CA ARG A 365 -11.16 8.51 -2.42
C ARG A 365 -10.19 9.47 -1.75
N ALA A 366 -9.08 8.95 -1.24
CA ALA A 366 -8.01 9.77 -0.66
C ALA A 366 -7.32 10.62 -1.72
N ALA A 367 -7.01 10.03 -2.88
CA ALA A 367 -6.31 10.69 -3.98
C ALA A 367 -7.18 11.75 -4.65
N GLU A 368 -8.48 11.51 -4.82
CA GLU A 368 -9.45 12.48 -5.31
C GLU A 368 -9.42 13.76 -4.46
N TYR A 369 -9.56 13.64 -3.14
CA TYR A 369 -9.49 14.80 -2.26
C TYR A 369 -8.12 15.51 -2.34
N SER A 370 -7.03 14.76 -2.31
CA SER A 370 -5.67 15.32 -2.41
C SER A 370 -5.45 16.07 -3.73
N ALA A 371 -5.92 15.53 -4.85
CA ALA A 371 -5.86 16.17 -6.16
C ALA A 371 -6.74 17.42 -6.25
N ASP A 372 -7.95 17.38 -5.69
CA ASP A 372 -8.86 18.53 -5.65
C ASP A 372 -8.29 19.68 -4.81
N TRP A 373 -7.73 19.37 -3.63
CA TRP A 373 -7.11 20.39 -2.78
C TRP A 373 -5.88 21.01 -3.44
N VAL A 374 -5.01 20.20 -4.06
CA VAL A 374 -3.86 20.67 -4.87
C VAL A 374 -4.34 21.56 -6.01
N THR A 375 -5.40 21.16 -6.71
CA THR A 375 -5.99 21.95 -7.81
C THR A 375 -6.49 23.31 -7.32
N ARG A 376 -7.18 23.37 -6.17
CA ARG A 376 -7.63 24.63 -5.57
C ARG A 376 -6.47 25.55 -5.18
N LEU A 377 -5.39 25.02 -4.62
CA LEU A 377 -4.19 25.79 -4.31
C LEU A 377 -3.51 26.33 -5.57
N VAL A 378 -3.38 25.51 -6.62
CA VAL A 378 -2.82 25.93 -7.91
C VAL A 378 -3.67 27.02 -8.55
N ALA A 379 -5.00 26.86 -8.55
CA ALA A 379 -5.93 27.89 -9.05
C ALA A 379 -5.81 29.19 -8.24
N PHE A 380 -5.75 29.10 -6.91
CA PHE A 380 -5.58 30.27 -6.03
C PHE A 380 -4.31 31.06 -6.36
N ALA A 381 -3.19 30.36 -6.60
CA ALA A 381 -1.92 30.97 -6.95
C ALA A 381 -1.97 31.58 -8.36
N HIS A 382 -2.50 30.84 -9.33
CA HIS A 382 -2.66 31.30 -10.71
C HIS A 382 -3.49 32.58 -10.81
N ASP A 383 -4.66 32.61 -10.16
CA ASP A 383 -5.59 33.75 -10.20
C ASP A 383 -5.02 35.03 -9.56
N ARG A 384 -3.99 34.88 -8.72
CA ARG A 384 -3.27 35.99 -8.08
C ARG A 384 -1.92 36.30 -8.73
N GLY A 385 -1.58 35.62 -9.83
CA GLY A 385 -0.28 35.78 -10.50
C GLY A 385 0.91 35.36 -9.63
N LEU A 386 0.68 34.49 -8.64
CA LEU A 386 1.74 33.95 -7.78
C LEU A 386 2.51 32.88 -8.55
N THR A 387 3.81 32.87 -8.36
CA THR A 387 4.77 32.04 -9.11
C THR A 387 5.61 31.14 -8.20
N ARG A 388 5.45 31.27 -6.89
CA ARG A 388 6.04 30.40 -5.87
C ARG A 388 4.97 29.96 -4.88
N ILE A 389 4.89 28.66 -4.67
CA ILE A 389 4.08 27.98 -3.66
C ILE A 389 5.05 27.13 -2.84
N GLU A 390 5.21 27.43 -1.56
CA GLU A 390 6.17 26.70 -0.73
C GLU A 390 5.63 26.53 0.70
N ALA A 391 5.88 25.37 1.30
CA ALA A 391 5.64 25.20 2.72
C ALA A 391 6.68 25.97 3.53
N THR A 392 6.25 26.62 4.61
CA THR A 392 7.21 27.16 5.58
C THR A 392 7.84 26.02 6.38
N GLU A 393 9.08 26.21 6.85
CA GLU A 393 9.74 25.31 7.79
C GLU A 393 8.87 25.04 9.02
N ALA A 394 8.36 26.12 9.64
CA ALA A 394 7.47 26.05 10.80
C ALA A 394 6.19 25.26 10.52
N GLY A 395 5.56 25.45 9.36
CA GLY A 395 4.37 24.70 8.97
C GLY A 395 4.66 23.21 8.78
N SER A 396 5.77 22.88 8.12
CA SER A 396 6.19 21.49 7.89
C SER A 396 6.51 20.78 9.22
N GLN A 397 7.19 21.48 10.13
CA GLN A 397 7.48 20.95 11.46
C GLN A 397 6.20 20.73 12.27
N ALA A 398 5.30 21.73 12.33
CA ALA A 398 4.05 21.62 13.06
C ALA A 398 3.16 20.48 12.56
N TRP A 399 3.08 20.27 11.24
CA TRP A 399 2.36 19.12 10.69
C TRP A 399 3.03 17.79 11.02
N THR A 400 4.36 17.73 10.92
CA THR A 400 5.14 16.52 11.27
C THR A 400 4.93 16.14 12.73
N ASP A 401 5.00 17.09 13.66
CA ASP A 401 4.76 16.86 15.09
C ASP A 401 3.35 16.35 15.35
N HIS A 402 2.35 16.90 14.67
CA HIS A 402 0.97 16.42 14.75
C HIS A 402 0.81 14.98 14.22
N VAL A 403 1.49 14.64 13.12
CA VAL A 403 1.51 13.28 12.56
C VAL A 403 2.13 12.28 13.54
N LEU A 404 3.21 12.67 14.23
CA LEU A 404 3.84 11.88 15.27
C LEU A 404 2.90 11.69 16.46
N ALA A 405 2.34 12.78 16.98
CA ALA A 405 1.42 12.76 18.12
C ALA A 405 0.19 11.89 17.86
N THR A 406 -0.42 11.98 16.67
CA THR A 406 -1.56 11.13 16.30
C THR A 406 -1.22 9.65 16.14
N SER A 407 0.05 9.29 16.11
CA SER A 407 0.52 7.90 16.01
C SER A 407 0.89 7.29 17.37
N GLU A 408 0.93 8.08 18.44
CA GLU A 408 1.24 7.60 19.78
C GLU A 408 0.19 6.60 20.28
N GLY A 409 0.65 5.50 20.89
CA GLY A 409 -0.22 4.45 21.42
C GLY A 409 -0.84 3.51 20.37
N LEU A 410 -0.61 3.74 19.08
CA LEU A 410 -1.12 2.86 18.02
C LEU A 410 -0.23 1.62 17.85
N LEU A 411 -0.80 0.43 18.00
CA LEU A 411 -0.05 -0.83 18.01
C LEU A 411 0.69 -1.12 16.69
N PHE A 412 0.22 -0.60 15.56
CA PHE A 412 0.90 -0.81 14.26
C PHE A 412 2.24 -0.09 14.15
N THR A 413 2.51 0.92 14.99
CA THR A 413 3.80 1.64 15.00
C THR A 413 4.93 0.78 15.58
N GLU A 414 4.57 -0.27 16.31
CA GLU A 414 5.49 -1.13 17.04
C GLU A 414 5.90 -2.38 16.25
N VAL A 415 5.45 -2.51 15.00
CA VAL A 415 5.70 -3.69 14.18
C VAL A 415 6.47 -3.32 12.91
N ASP A 416 7.38 -4.20 12.50
CA ASP A 416 8.05 -4.06 11.21
C ASP A 416 7.01 -4.17 10.10
N SER A 417 6.91 -3.18 9.22
CA SER A 417 5.99 -3.20 8.08
C SER A 417 6.43 -2.16 7.06
N TRP A 418 6.04 -2.33 5.80
CA TRP A 418 6.19 -1.27 4.81
C TRP A 418 5.47 0.02 5.25
N MET A 419 4.40 -0.10 6.05
CA MET A 419 3.67 1.06 6.60
C MET A 419 4.48 1.86 7.62
N THR A 420 5.47 1.23 8.27
CA THR A 420 6.40 1.86 9.21
C THR A 420 7.76 2.14 8.56
N GLY A 421 7.82 2.16 7.21
CA GLY A 421 9.04 2.44 6.46
C GLY A 421 10.06 1.30 6.44
N ILE A 422 9.73 0.13 6.99
CA ILE A 422 10.65 -1.02 7.02
C ILE A 422 10.65 -1.74 5.68
N ASN A 423 11.82 -1.86 5.07
CA ASN A 423 12.09 -2.79 3.99
C ASN A 423 13.49 -3.41 4.16
N ARG A 424 13.56 -4.74 4.34
CA ARG A 424 14.84 -5.44 4.54
C ARG A 424 15.66 -5.59 3.25
N ASN A 425 15.07 -5.32 2.10
CA ASN A 425 15.74 -5.39 0.80
C ASN A 425 16.32 -4.03 0.36
N VAL A 426 16.18 -2.98 1.18
CA VAL A 426 16.61 -1.62 0.85
C VAL A 426 17.48 -1.08 1.98
N GLU A 427 18.74 -0.76 1.68
CA GLU A 427 19.66 -0.17 2.65
C GLU A 427 19.09 1.13 3.24
N GLY A 428 19.24 1.31 4.56
CA GLY A 428 18.74 2.49 5.28
C GLY A 428 17.27 2.41 5.70
N LYS A 429 16.51 1.40 5.25
CA LYS A 429 15.09 1.18 5.61
C LYS A 429 14.90 0.12 6.70
N GLN A 430 15.81 0.04 7.67
CA GLN A 430 15.78 -0.95 8.78
C GLN A 430 15.23 -0.37 10.08
N VAL A 431 14.97 0.93 10.13
CA VAL A 431 14.45 1.63 11.31
C VAL A 431 13.01 2.05 11.06
N ARG A 432 12.13 1.82 12.04
CA ARG A 432 10.72 2.22 11.94
C ARG A 432 10.62 3.73 11.95
N ARG A 433 9.74 4.24 11.09
CA ARG A 433 9.41 5.66 10.94
C ARG A 433 7.90 5.81 10.82
N ILE A 434 7.40 6.97 11.25
CA ILE A 434 6.01 7.35 11.01
C ILE A 434 5.93 7.97 9.62
N MET A 435 5.41 7.18 8.68
CA MET A 435 5.41 7.55 7.25
C MET A 435 4.07 8.13 6.77
N ARG A 436 3.03 8.06 7.61
CA ARG A 436 1.63 8.37 7.26
C ARG A 436 0.92 9.09 8.40
N TYR A 437 -0.11 9.86 8.06
CA TYR A 437 -1.02 10.41 9.05
C TYR A 437 -2.00 9.34 9.56
N SER A 438 -2.27 9.38 10.86
CA SER A 438 -3.02 8.35 11.59
C SER A 438 -4.29 8.88 12.27
N GLY A 439 -4.61 10.18 12.15
CA GLY A 439 -5.81 10.77 12.75
C GLY A 439 -7.11 10.57 11.96
N GLY A 440 -7.06 9.89 10.81
CA GLY A 440 -8.22 9.60 9.96
C GLY A 440 -8.56 10.68 8.95
N HIS A 441 -9.25 10.29 7.90
CA HIS A 441 -9.57 11.18 6.76
C HIS A 441 -10.45 12.39 7.11
N PRO A 442 -11.50 12.28 7.95
CA PRO A 442 -12.29 13.47 8.34
C PRO A 442 -11.45 14.58 8.98
N ALA A 443 -10.61 14.23 9.97
CA ALA A 443 -9.73 15.19 10.65
C ALA A 443 -8.64 15.75 9.70
N PHE A 444 -8.10 14.92 8.81
CA PHE A 444 -7.17 15.36 7.77
C PHE A 444 -7.79 16.44 6.87
N ARG A 445 -9.01 16.19 6.38
CA ARG A 445 -9.73 17.14 5.51
C ARG A 445 -10.09 18.42 6.26
N GLU A 446 -10.57 18.32 7.50
CA GLU A 446 -10.85 19.50 8.33
C GLU A 446 -9.62 20.42 8.43
N ARG A 447 -8.44 19.84 8.69
CA ARG A 447 -7.19 20.62 8.74
C ARG A 447 -6.85 21.24 7.39
N CYS A 448 -6.97 20.48 6.29
CA CYS A 448 -6.70 20.97 4.94
C CYS A 448 -7.65 22.12 4.55
N GLU A 449 -8.95 22.01 4.86
CA GLU A 449 -9.93 23.07 4.59
C GLU A 449 -9.69 24.30 5.45
N ALA A 450 -9.25 24.14 6.72
CA ALA A 450 -8.88 25.27 7.56
C ALA A 450 -7.73 26.09 6.95
N VAL A 451 -6.71 25.44 6.39
CA VAL A 451 -5.61 26.12 5.67
C VAL A 451 -6.12 26.86 4.45
N ALA A 452 -6.98 26.23 3.64
CA ALA A 452 -7.54 26.84 2.44
C ALA A 452 -8.45 28.04 2.78
N ALA A 453 -9.24 27.94 3.86
CA ALA A 453 -10.14 28.98 4.34
C ALA A 453 -9.39 30.23 4.84
N ASP A 454 -8.21 30.09 5.43
CA ASP A 454 -7.33 31.22 5.79
C ASP A 454 -6.43 31.66 4.62
N ALA A 455 -6.89 31.44 3.38
CA ALA A 455 -6.20 31.84 2.15
C ALA A 455 -4.74 31.35 2.10
N TYR A 456 -4.48 30.16 2.65
CA TYR A 456 -3.16 29.52 2.67
C TYR A 456 -2.07 30.35 3.37
N ARG A 457 -2.41 31.15 4.37
CA ARG A 457 -1.47 32.04 5.11
C ARG A 457 -0.26 31.32 5.71
N GLU A 458 -0.38 30.03 6.01
CA GLU A 458 0.70 29.20 6.55
C GLU A 458 1.76 28.81 5.50
N LEU A 459 1.50 29.07 4.22
CA LEU A 459 2.42 28.87 3.11
C LEU A 459 3.17 30.17 2.77
N SER A 460 4.37 30.02 2.22
CA SER A 460 5.10 31.10 1.58
C SER A 460 4.67 31.20 0.11
N LEU A 461 3.86 32.21 -0.20
CA LEU A 461 3.35 32.44 -1.56
C LEU A 461 3.86 33.78 -2.11
N ALA A 462 4.44 33.77 -3.33
CA ALA A 462 5.09 34.95 -3.91
C ALA A 462 5.14 34.98 -5.45
#